data_AF-A0A8H9ERT4-F1
#
_entry.id   AF-A0A8H9ERT4-F1
#
_cell.length_a   1.000
_cell.length_b   1.000
_cell.length_c   1.000
_cell.angle_alpha   90.00
_cell.angle_beta   90.00
_cell.angle_gamma   90.00
#
_symmetry.space_group_name_H-M   'P 1'
#
loop_
_entity.id
_entity.type
_entity.pdbx_description
1 polymer ?
#
loop_
_entity_poly.entity_id
_entity_poly.type
_entity_poly.pdbx_seq_one_letter_code
_entity_poly.pdbx_strand_id
1 'polypeptide(L)'
;MKQSTKSNTNKSLFKNLTWDYFKAFINKQLSDPKTKHIYQKRKIDVESTFVNLKANLGFQRLSVRTQSKVECELGIALMAVNIRKLAKISARFRSLIRKKPSNSKN
;
A
#
# COMPACT_ATOMS: atom_id res chain seq x y z
N MET A 1 -15.52 -29.38 -6.18
CA MET A 1 -14.30 -29.41 -7.03
C MET A 1 -14.71 -29.93 -8.39
N LYS A 2 -14.59 -29.13 -9.46
CA LYS A 2 -14.95 -29.58 -10.82
C LYS A 2 -13.86 -30.53 -11.33
N GLN A 3 -14.20 -31.81 -11.47
CA GLN A 3 -13.34 -32.79 -12.14
C GLN A 3 -13.44 -32.58 -13.66
N SER A 4 -12.28 -32.58 -14.32
CA SER A 4 -12.15 -32.39 -15.77
C SER A 4 -12.58 -33.65 -16.52
N THR A 5 -13.62 -33.56 -17.34
CA THR A 5 -14.09 -34.60 -18.25
C THR A 5 -13.22 -34.67 -19.50
N LYS A 6 -12.13 -35.47 -19.47
CA LYS A 6 -11.45 -36.13 -20.61
C LYS A 6 -10.16 -36.80 -20.10
N SER A 7 -10.11 -38.12 -20.16
CA SER A 7 -9.14 -38.97 -19.47
C SER A 7 -7.91 -39.38 -20.29
N ASN A 8 -7.71 -38.90 -21.53
CA ASN A 8 -6.64 -39.47 -22.36
C ASN A 8 -6.02 -38.51 -23.38
N THR A 9 -5.39 -37.45 -22.88
CA THR A 9 -4.37 -36.70 -23.65
C THR A 9 -3.19 -36.47 -22.72
N ASN A 10 -2.00 -36.91 -23.11
CA ASN A 10 -0.76 -36.62 -22.39
C ASN A 10 -0.59 -35.10 -22.30
N LYS A 11 -0.97 -34.51 -21.16
CA LYS A 11 -0.79 -33.09 -20.90
C LYS A 11 0.70 -32.85 -20.68
N SER A 12 1.37 -32.23 -21.63
CA SER A 12 2.75 -31.77 -21.45
C SER A 12 2.75 -30.55 -20.53
N LEU A 13 3.57 -30.58 -19.49
CA LEU A 13 3.71 -29.49 -18.53
C LEU A 13 5.09 -28.87 -18.72
N PHE A 14 5.11 -27.70 -19.33
CA PHE A 14 6.33 -26.91 -19.48
C PHE A 14 6.53 -26.06 -18.23
N LYS A 15 7.65 -26.27 -17.53
CA LYS A 15 8.08 -25.42 -16.41
C LYS A 15 9.24 -24.54 -16.87
N ASN A 16 9.20 -23.28 -16.46
CA ASN A 16 10.34 -22.40 -16.64
C ASN A 16 11.22 -22.46 -15.38
N LEU A 17 12.37 -23.13 -15.51
CA LEU A 17 13.31 -23.36 -14.43
C LEU A 17 13.92 -22.06 -13.88
N THR A 18 14.11 -21.05 -14.74
CA THR A 18 14.62 -19.74 -14.33
C THR A 18 13.66 -19.02 -13.39
N TRP A 19 12.36 -19.07 -13.69
CA TRP A 19 11.34 -18.51 -12.79
C TRP A 19 11.23 -19.27 -11.48
N ASP A 20 11.33 -20.59 -11.50
CA ASP A 20 11.29 -21.41 -10.30
C ASP A 20 12.48 -21.14 -9.39
N TYR A 21 13.68 -20.94 -9.97
CA TYR A 21 14.86 -20.49 -9.24
C TYR A 21 14.62 -19.16 -8.50
N PHE A 22 14.14 -18.12 -9.19
CA PHE A 22 13.90 -16.83 -8.56
C PHE A 22 12.79 -16.86 -7.50
N LYS A 23 11.72 -17.64 -7.72
CA LYS A 23 10.68 -17.84 -6.70
C LYS A 23 11.25 -18.50 -5.45
N ALA A 24 12.06 -19.54 -5.61
CA ALA A 24 12.69 -20.22 -4.49
C ALA A 24 13.63 -19.28 -3.73
N PHE A 25 14.40 -18.45 -4.44
CA PHE A 25 15.27 -17.44 -3.86
C PHE A 25 14.49 -16.40 -3.02
N ILE A 26 13.43 -15.80 -3.59
CA ILE A 26 12.60 -14.82 -2.89
C ILE A 26 11.89 -15.46 -1.69
N ASN A 27 11.34 -16.67 -1.86
CA ASN A 27 10.70 -17.39 -0.76
C ASN A 27 11.68 -17.65 0.39
N LYS A 28 12.93 -18.05 0.08
CA LYS A 28 13.97 -18.22 1.10
C LYS A 28 14.24 -16.92 1.86
N GLN A 29 14.31 -15.79 1.17
CA GLN A 29 14.48 -14.48 1.80
C GLN A 29 13.26 -14.05 2.65
N LEU A 30 12.04 -14.29 2.16
CA LEU A 30 10.80 -13.96 2.87
C LEU A 30 10.47 -14.92 4.02
N SER A 31 11.10 -16.10 4.06
CA SER A 31 10.99 -17.04 5.18
C SER A 31 11.73 -16.57 6.43
N ASP A 32 12.76 -15.73 6.28
CA ASP A 32 13.46 -15.14 7.42
C ASP A 32 12.49 -14.20 8.19
N PRO A 33 12.27 -14.42 9.51
CA PRO A 33 11.30 -13.66 10.29
C PRO A 33 11.56 -12.15 10.28
N LYS A 34 12.83 -11.72 10.26
CA LYS A 34 13.18 -10.29 10.22
C LYS A 34 12.76 -9.67 8.89
N THR A 35 13.14 -10.30 7.78
CA THR A 35 12.80 -9.83 6.44
C THR A 35 11.29 -9.87 6.19
N LYS A 36 10.60 -10.92 6.66
CA LYS A 36 9.14 -11.05 6.61
C LYS A 36 8.43 -9.88 7.29
N HIS A 37 8.88 -9.51 8.49
CA HIS A 37 8.31 -8.39 9.25
C HIS A 37 8.47 -7.05 8.51
N ILE A 38 9.65 -6.79 7.96
CA ILE A 38 9.91 -5.57 7.17
C ILE A 38 9.01 -5.55 5.94
N TYR A 39 8.89 -6.69 5.23
CA TYR A 39 8.04 -6.79 4.05
C TYR A 39 6.56 -6.52 4.37
N GLN A 40 6.04 -7.07 5.46
CA GLN A 40 4.66 -6.83 5.91
C GLN A 40 4.41 -5.35 6.22
N LYS A 41 5.33 -4.69 6.93
CA LYS A 41 5.23 -3.24 7.20
C LYS A 41 5.19 -2.41 5.92
N ARG A 42 6.01 -2.73 4.91
CA ARG A 42 6.01 -1.98 3.64
C ARG A 42 4.67 -2.03 2.92
N LYS A 43 3.96 -3.15 2.96
CA LYS A 43 2.62 -3.26 2.37
C LYS A 43 1.59 -2.35 3.03
N ILE A 44 1.71 -2.20 4.35
CA ILE A 44 0.74 -1.42 5.12
C ILE A 44 1.09 0.07 5.04
N ASP A 45 2.36 0.42 5.26
CA ASP A 45 2.76 1.82 5.44
C ASP A 45 3.09 2.48 4.09
N VAL A 46 3.98 1.85 3.33
CA VAL A 46 4.56 2.43 2.11
C VAL A 46 3.56 2.31 0.95
N GLU A 47 3.10 1.09 0.64
CA GLU A 47 2.19 0.87 -0.49
C GLU A 47 0.87 1.63 -0.31
N SER A 48 0.28 1.62 0.90
CA SER A 48 -0.93 2.40 1.19
C SER A 48 -0.77 3.90 0.92
N THR A 49 0.38 4.47 1.28
CA THR A 49 0.67 5.88 1.03
C THR A 49 0.75 6.18 -0.46
N PHE A 50 1.45 5.34 -1.24
CA PHE A 50 1.55 5.52 -2.69
C PHE A 50 0.23 5.27 -3.43
N VAL A 51 -0.58 4.31 -2.97
CA VAL A 51 -1.92 4.08 -3.49
C VAL A 51 -2.79 5.32 -3.26
N ASN A 52 -2.72 5.92 -2.07
CA ASN A 52 -3.44 7.14 -1.74
C ASN A 52 -2.99 8.33 -2.62
N LEU A 53 -1.68 8.50 -2.84
CA LEU A 53 -1.14 9.52 -3.73
C LEU A 53 -1.70 9.38 -5.15
N LYS A 54 -1.70 8.17 -5.71
CA LYS A 54 -2.23 7.91 -7.06
C LYS A 54 -3.74 8.09 -7.13
N ALA A 55 -4.49 7.41 -6.27
CA ALA A 55 -5.95 7.35 -6.35
C ALA A 55 -6.62 8.68 -5.96
N ASN A 56 -6.09 9.39 -4.97
CA ASN A 56 -6.77 10.55 -4.39
C ASN A 56 -6.13 11.90 -4.73
N LEU A 57 -4.85 11.94 -5.09
CA LEU A 57 -4.18 13.17 -5.53
C LEU A 57 -3.81 13.16 -7.02
N GLY A 58 -4.12 12.07 -7.74
CA GLY A 58 -3.80 11.95 -9.18
C GLY A 58 -2.29 11.96 -9.46
N PHE A 59 -1.45 11.66 -8.46
CA PHE A 59 0.00 11.74 -8.57
C PHE A 59 0.54 10.54 -9.36
N GLN A 60 0.50 10.65 -10.69
CA GLN A 60 0.89 9.57 -11.60
C GLN A 60 2.33 9.67 -12.10
N ARG A 61 2.84 10.90 -12.24
CA ARG A 61 4.20 11.16 -12.71
C ARG A 61 4.76 12.40 -12.02
N LEU A 62 6.08 12.42 -11.87
CA LEU A 62 6.82 13.62 -11.52
C LEU A 62 6.81 14.58 -12.72
N SER A 63 6.62 15.86 -12.44
CA SER A 63 6.70 16.93 -13.43
C SER A 63 8.16 17.31 -13.73
N VAL A 64 9.05 17.13 -12.75
CA VAL A 64 10.47 17.49 -12.84
C VAL A 64 11.38 16.27 -12.97
N ARG A 65 12.61 16.49 -13.49
CA ARG A 65 13.60 15.42 -13.71
C ARG A 65 14.85 15.51 -12.83
N THR A 66 15.20 16.70 -12.37
CA THR A 66 16.39 16.91 -11.53
C THR A 66 16.14 16.37 -10.12
N GLN A 67 17.09 15.63 -9.55
CA GLN A 67 16.95 14.95 -8.26
C GLN A 67 16.43 15.87 -7.15
N SER A 68 17.04 17.04 -6.94
CA SER A 68 16.62 18.00 -5.91
C SER A 68 15.18 18.48 -6.10
N LYS A 69 14.76 18.68 -7.35
CA LYS A 69 13.38 19.08 -7.67
C LYS A 69 12.41 17.92 -7.46
N VAL A 70 12.80 16.69 -7.79
CA VAL A 70 12.00 15.47 -7.59
C VAL A 70 11.72 15.25 -6.11
N GLU A 71 12.75 15.39 -5.28
CA GLU A 71 12.63 15.28 -3.83
C GLU A 71 11.68 16.34 -3.27
N CYS A 72 11.75 17.58 -3.78
CA CYS A 72 10.83 18.66 -3.41
C CYS A 72 9.39 18.36 -3.82
N GLU A 73 9.15 17.97 -5.07
CA GLU A 73 7.81 17.64 -5.60
C GLU A 73 7.17 16.50 -4.82
N LEU A 74 7.91 15.42 -4.57
CA LEU A 74 7.44 14.31 -3.76
C LEU A 74 7.16 14.75 -2.31
N GLY A 75 8.04 15.57 -1.72
CA GLY A 75 7.85 16.13 -0.39
C GLY A 75 6.55 16.93 -0.26
N ILE A 76 6.25 17.78 -1.23
CA ILE A 76 4.99 18.55 -1.29
C ILE A 76 3.78 17.61 -1.35
N ALA A 77 3.83 16.59 -2.23
CA ALA A 77 2.75 15.62 -2.36
C ALA A 77 2.48 14.87 -1.04
N LEU A 78 3.55 14.45 -0.35
CA LEU A 78 3.45 13.79 0.95
C LEU A 78 2.93 14.73 2.05
N MET A 79 3.37 15.99 2.06
CA MET A 79 2.85 17.01 2.99
C MET A 79 1.35 17.24 2.78
N ALA A 80 0.89 17.30 1.53
CA ALA A 80 -0.54 17.45 1.22
C ALA A 80 -1.38 16.28 1.79
N VAL A 81 -0.88 15.05 1.69
CA VAL A 81 -1.53 13.87 2.31
C VAL A 81 -1.61 14.01 3.82
N ASN A 82 -0.52 14.44 4.46
CA ASN A 82 -0.46 14.62 5.91
C ASN A 82 -1.41 15.73 6.40
N ILE A 83 -1.44 16.88 5.71
CA ILE A 83 -2.36 17.98 6.01
C ILE A 83 -3.81 17.52 5.90
N ARG A 84 -4.16 16.75 4.86
CA ARG A 84 -5.51 16.20 4.70
C ARG A 84 -5.89 15.23 5.82
N LYS A 85 -4.93 14.41 6.29
CA LYS A 85 -5.13 13.51 7.43
C LYS A 85 -5.34 14.32 8.72
N LEU A 86 -4.53 15.34 8.96
CA LEU A 86 -4.64 16.22 10.12
C LEU A 86 -5.99 16.93 10.15
N ALA A 87 -6.43 17.52 9.02
CA ALA A 87 -7.71 18.20 8.91
C ALA A 87 -8.90 17.30 9.28
N LYS A 88 -8.88 16.03 8.85
CA LYS A 88 -9.91 15.03 9.22
C LYS A 88 -9.91 14.72 10.71
N ILE A 89 -8.73 14.55 11.32
CA ILE A 89 -8.59 14.31 12.77
C ILE A 89 -9.12 15.52 13.55
N SER A 90 -8.71 16.73 13.17
CA SER A 90 -9.19 17.97 13.79
C SER A 90 -10.70 18.15 13.65
N ALA A 91 -11.28 17.83 12.49
CA ALA A 91 -12.73 17.88 12.29
C ALA A 91 -13.48 16.88 13.18
N ARG A 92 -12.98 15.64 13.28
CA ARG A 92 -13.53 14.61 14.18
C ARG A 92 -13.46 15.06 15.64
N PHE A 93 -12.31 15.59 16.08
CA PHE A 93 -12.15 16.11 17.43
C PHE A 93 -13.12 17.26 17.73
N ARG A 94 -13.27 18.23 16.81
CA ARG A 94 -14.27 19.31 16.93
C ARG A 94 -15.71 18.78 17.01
N SER A 95 -16.02 17.70 16.28
CA SER A 95 -17.35 17.07 16.34
C SER A 95 -17.62 16.39 17.68
N LEU A 96 -16.58 15.82 18.31
CA LEU A 96 -16.68 15.21 19.64
C LEU A 96 -16.90 16.27 20.72
N ILE A 97 -16.19 17.39 20.65
CA ILE A 97 -16.41 18.52 21.57
C ILE A 97 -17.85 19.06 21.44
N ARG A 98 -18.35 19.22 20.21
CA ARG A 98 -19.72 19.70 19.96
C ARG A 98 -20.81 18.72 20.38
N LYS A 99 -20.52 17.41 20.44
CA LYS A 99 -21.47 16.37 20.89
C LYS A 99 -21.46 16.13 22.40
N LYS A 100 -20.60 16.80 23.17
CA LYS A 100 -20.63 16.70 24.64
C LYS A 100 -22.01 17.21 25.10
N PRO A 101 -22.81 16.43 25.85
CA PRO A 101 -24.14 16.87 26.23
C PRO A 101 -23.99 18.11 27.11
N SER A 102 -24.78 19.14 26.81
CA SER A 102 -25.11 20.18 27.77
C SER A 102 -25.89 19.52 28.91
N ASN A 103 -25.18 18.86 29.82
CA ASN A 103 -25.72 18.59 31.15
C ASN A 103 -25.72 19.92 31.88
N SER A 104 -26.83 20.65 31.77
CA SER A 104 -27.16 21.73 32.66
C SER A 104 -28.67 21.85 32.78
N LYS A 105 -29.15 21.31 33.90
CA LYS A 105 -30.19 21.87 34.77
C LYS A 105 -31.60 21.93 34.19
N ASN A 106 -32.42 20.95 34.53
CA ASN A 106 -33.35 20.99 35.68
C ASN A 106 -33.78 19.58 36.05
#